data_AF-A0A9E2FM70-F1
#
_entry.id   AF-A0A9E2FM70-F1
#
_cell.length_a   1.000
_cell.length_b   1.000
_cell.length_c   1.000
_cell.angle_alpha   90.00
_cell.angle_beta   90.00
_cell.angle_gamma   90.00
#
_symmetry.space_group_name_H-M   'P 1'
#
loop_
_entity.id
_entity.type
_entity.pdbx_description
1 polymer ?
#
loop_
_entity_poly.entity_id
_entity_poly.type
_entity_poly.pdbx_seq_one_letter_code
_entity_poly.pdbx_strand_id
1 'polypeptide(L)'
;MRMAFQFNNSDQGILLSIAEHRILTVYHLTTLHRRNANALRRRLKILRDEGLIQIDSQPFGRGRGRPESLVSLCEAGVELLKIGKLIDSSLPADKVTAQNMRGVDHELLVNDFRTQLVKMEQIVPALSIRFYSANSPRLAHGSNDRPFVHERVDSADGSYDGTEFVPDGVLAITHTELGKTLRFFLEADRGTEPRNSTRHNRRGIRQRILNYQRYFAIERYKRYERILTCELRGFRLLILTEDRARFAALAQGQGIARLNLLGRQREESFSPVDGKQLPQPRQPRRLGLILKRFPAQVPGRCESDFWHSSCSRLPPRRSPPFDESVDLRLGSLNLTGVGRGLHQVPVGIEDIERDWRCRRPSGGQRHGHPATSGGVRCSVTDSPVLRDAPSPGFV
;
A
#
# COMPACT_ATOMS: atom_id res chain seq x y z
N MET A 1 16.58 16.49 40.55
CA MET A 1 16.84 15.05 40.33
C MET A 1 16.04 14.62 39.11
N ARG A 2 16.67 14.33 37.96
CA ARG A 2 15.94 13.77 36.80
C ARG A 2 15.67 12.30 37.10
N MET A 3 14.41 11.87 37.08
CA MET A 3 14.12 10.44 37.12
C MET A 3 14.71 9.79 35.87
N ALA A 4 15.39 8.65 36.04
CA ALA A 4 15.97 7.91 34.93
C ALA A 4 14.88 7.59 33.90
N PHE A 5 15.14 7.92 32.64
CA PHE A 5 14.24 7.60 31.54
C PHE A 5 14.10 6.08 31.41
N GLN A 6 12.89 5.56 31.63
CA GLN A 6 12.60 4.15 31.39
C GLN A 6 12.08 3.96 29.97
N PHE A 7 12.90 3.32 29.13
CA PHE A 7 12.53 2.88 27.78
C PHE A 7 11.69 1.61 27.88
N ASN A 8 10.52 1.59 27.24
CA ASN A 8 9.61 0.44 27.28
C ASN A 8 9.25 -0.06 25.87
N ASN A 9 8.65 -1.27 25.80
CA ASN A 9 8.23 -1.92 24.55
C ASN A 9 7.30 -1.04 23.69
N SER A 10 6.58 -0.15 24.33
CA SER A 10 5.66 0.77 23.68
C SER A 10 6.41 1.88 22.92
N ASP A 11 7.52 2.36 23.47
CA ASP A 11 8.39 3.33 22.79
C ASP A 11 9.12 2.69 21.64
N GLN A 12 9.59 1.46 21.85
CA GLN A 12 10.17 0.64 20.80
C GLN A 12 9.22 0.53 19.60
N GLY A 13 7.92 0.28 19.85
CA GLY A 13 6.89 0.26 18.80
C GLY A 13 6.74 1.61 18.07
N ILE A 14 6.80 2.72 18.81
CA ILE A 14 6.74 4.08 18.24
C ILE A 14 7.97 4.34 17.36
N LEU A 15 9.18 4.09 17.87
CA LEU A 15 10.42 4.30 17.14
C LEU A 15 10.48 3.43 15.88
N LEU A 16 10.07 2.16 15.97
CA LEU A 16 9.96 1.26 14.82
C LEU A 16 8.97 1.78 13.77
N SER A 17 7.84 2.34 14.19
CA SER A 17 6.86 2.91 13.26
C SER A 17 7.40 4.16 12.58
N ILE A 18 8.12 5.02 13.30
CA ILE A 18 8.80 6.18 12.73
C ILE A 18 9.90 5.72 11.76
N ALA A 19 10.71 4.71 12.10
CA ALA A 19 11.72 4.15 11.21
C ALA A 19 11.11 3.65 9.90
N GLU A 20 10.02 2.90 10.00
CA GLU A 20 9.34 2.27 8.87
C GLU A 20 8.69 3.27 7.91
N HIS A 21 8.33 4.46 8.40
CA HIS A 21 7.68 5.52 7.62
C HIS A 21 8.59 6.73 7.36
N ARG A 22 9.77 6.77 7.98
CA ARG A 22 10.77 7.85 8.05
C ARG A 22 10.27 9.16 8.69
N ILE A 23 9.09 9.62 8.30
CA ILE A 23 8.41 10.81 8.83
C ILE A 23 6.94 10.54 9.07
N LEU A 24 6.46 10.89 10.27
CA LEU A 24 5.07 10.71 10.65
C LEU A 24 4.51 11.97 11.28
N THR A 25 3.21 12.14 11.19
CA THR A 25 2.51 13.13 12.00
C THR A 25 2.03 12.50 13.30
N VAL A 26 1.61 13.34 14.26
CA VAL A 26 0.93 12.86 15.47
C VAL A 26 -0.32 12.07 15.10
N TYR A 27 -1.07 12.50 14.07
CA TYR A 27 -2.24 11.78 13.61
C TYR A 27 -1.91 10.36 13.11
N HIS A 28 -0.86 10.19 12.30
CA HIS A 28 -0.44 8.86 11.87
C HIS A 28 -0.12 7.96 13.06
N LEU A 29 0.70 8.45 14.00
CA LEU A 29 1.11 7.68 15.18
C LEU A 29 -0.09 7.32 16.08
N THR A 30 -1.07 8.23 16.25
CA THR A 30 -2.29 7.90 17.00
C THR A 30 -3.09 6.78 16.33
N THR A 31 -3.14 6.77 15.00
CA THR A 31 -3.83 5.71 14.26
C THR A 31 -3.08 4.38 14.38
N LEU A 32 -1.77 4.37 14.12
CA LEU A 32 -0.96 3.16 14.12
C LEU A 32 -0.95 2.47 15.49
N HIS A 33 -0.86 3.25 16.57
CA HIS A 33 -0.78 2.71 17.93
C HIS A 33 -2.11 2.70 18.68
N ARG A 34 -3.20 3.19 18.08
CA ARG A 34 -4.52 3.35 18.71
C ARG A 34 -4.45 4.08 20.06
N ARG A 35 -3.71 5.19 20.10
CA ARG A 35 -3.45 5.95 21.32
C ARG A 35 -4.17 7.28 21.35
N ASN A 36 -4.50 7.71 22.56
CA ASN A 36 -4.95 9.07 22.81
C ASN A 36 -3.84 10.07 22.40
N ALA A 37 -4.21 11.08 21.61
CA ALA A 37 -3.28 12.07 21.09
C ALA A 37 -2.52 12.84 22.17
N ASN A 38 -3.15 13.15 23.31
CA ASN A 38 -2.50 13.91 24.39
C ASN A 38 -1.47 13.07 25.13
N ALA A 39 -1.79 11.81 25.42
CA ALA A 39 -0.84 10.87 26.01
C ALA A 39 0.36 10.64 25.08
N LEU A 40 0.09 10.46 23.77
CA LEU A 40 1.14 10.30 22.78
C LEU A 40 2.03 11.54 22.67
N ARG A 41 1.47 12.76 22.61
CA ARG A 41 2.26 14.00 22.57
C ARG A 41 3.18 14.16 23.78
N ARG A 42 2.70 13.82 24.99
CA ARG A 42 3.53 13.81 26.20
C ARG A 42 4.68 12.82 26.06
N ARG A 43 4.42 11.62 25.51
CA ARG A 43 5.48 10.63 25.32
C ARG A 43 6.49 11.03 24.25
N LEU A 44 6.03 11.57 23.12
CA LEU A 44 6.89 12.11 22.07
C LEU A 44 7.78 13.25 22.60
N LYS A 45 7.26 14.11 23.48
CA LYS A 45 8.09 15.13 24.14
C LYS A 45 9.26 14.51 24.91
N ILE A 46 8.99 13.46 25.70
CA ILE A 46 10.03 12.74 26.45
C ILE A 46 11.06 12.13 25.47
N LEU A 47 10.61 11.39 24.44
CA LEU A 47 11.51 10.78 23.46
C LEU A 47 12.39 11.81 22.73
N ARG A 48 11.85 13.01 22.48
CA ARG A 48 12.60 14.13 21.90
C ARG A 48 13.61 14.70 22.89
N ASP A 49 13.22 14.88 24.15
CA ASP A 49 14.09 15.42 25.20
C ASP A 49 15.26 14.45 25.49
N GLU A 50 15.09 13.15 25.24
CA GLU A 50 16.14 12.11 25.25
C GLU A 50 16.94 12.02 23.92
N GLY A 51 16.65 12.87 22.93
CA GLY A 51 17.37 12.90 21.65
C GLY A 51 17.10 11.73 20.71
N LEU A 52 16.08 10.90 20.98
CA LEU A 52 15.75 9.73 20.16
C LEU A 52 14.95 10.09 18.90
N ILE A 53 14.18 11.17 18.97
CA ILE A 53 13.37 11.69 17.85
C ILE A 53 13.54 13.19 17.70
N GLN A 54 13.30 13.68 16.49
CA GLN A 54 13.14 15.09 16.17
C GLN A 54 11.66 15.39 15.96
N ILE A 55 11.23 16.59 16.38
CA ILE A 55 9.88 17.11 16.14
C ILE A 55 9.98 18.47 15.47
N ASP A 56 9.67 18.51 14.18
CA ASP A 56 9.65 19.73 13.38
C ASP A 56 8.21 20.22 13.17
N SER A 57 8.05 21.50 12.82
CA SER A 57 6.76 22.03 12.38
C SER A 57 6.69 21.99 10.86
N GLN A 58 5.57 21.52 10.31
CA GLN A 58 5.34 21.63 8.88
C GLN A 58 5.44 23.11 8.44
N PRO A 59 6.07 23.43 7.29
CA PRO A 59 6.17 24.81 6.83
C PRO A 59 4.78 25.46 6.69
N PHE A 60 4.70 26.73 7.08
CA PHE A 60 3.48 27.54 7.00
C PHE A 60 3.00 27.70 5.54
N GLY A 61 1.72 28.01 5.35
CA GLY A 61 1.16 28.38 4.04
C GLY A 61 0.27 27.35 3.35
N ARG A 62 -0.04 26.20 3.99
CA ARG A 62 -0.83 25.12 3.37
C ARG A 62 -2.25 24.95 3.90
N GLY A 63 -2.67 25.80 4.85
CA GLY A 63 -4.03 25.81 5.37
C GLY A 63 -4.17 26.68 6.62
N ARG A 64 -5.41 27.03 6.97
CA ARG A 64 -5.71 27.75 8.22
C ARG A 64 -5.44 26.83 9.43
N GLY A 65 -4.88 27.39 10.50
CA GLY A 65 -4.64 26.69 11.78
C GLY A 65 -3.18 26.36 12.07
N ARG A 66 -2.94 25.80 13.26
CA ARG A 66 -1.60 25.41 13.75
C ARG A 66 -0.99 24.36 12.82
N PRO A 67 0.28 24.54 12.36
CA PRO A 67 0.97 23.52 11.59
C PRO A 67 1.04 22.20 12.34
N GLU A 68 0.99 21.10 11.60
CA GLU A 68 1.13 19.77 12.19
C GLU A 68 2.59 19.50 12.52
N SER A 69 2.81 18.81 13.64
CA SER A 69 4.14 18.37 14.04
C SER A 69 4.55 17.14 13.23
N LEU A 70 5.70 17.25 12.59
CA LEU A 70 6.37 16.17 11.88
C LEU A 70 7.36 15.52 12.83
N VAL A 71 7.37 14.19 12.85
CA VAL A 71 8.15 13.37 13.76
C VAL A 71 9.03 12.44 12.95
N SER A 72 10.34 12.48 13.19
CA SER A 72 11.34 11.62 12.56
C SER A 72 12.34 11.12 13.59
N LEU A 73 13.08 10.05 13.26
CA LEU A 73 14.17 9.58 14.11
C LEU A 73 15.38 10.50 14.03
N CYS A 74 16.10 10.60 15.14
CA CYS A 74 17.49 11.07 15.19
C CYS A 74 18.44 9.88 15.06
N GLU A 75 19.73 10.15 14.86
CA GLU A 75 20.78 9.11 14.80
C GLU A 75 20.81 8.24 16.06
N ALA A 76 20.72 8.84 17.25
CA ALA A 76 20.65 8.09 18.51
C ALA A 76 19.45 7.13 18.57
N GLY A 77 18.31 7.53 18.00
CA GLY A 77 17.14 6.66 17.89
C GLY A 77 17.36 5.49 16.93
N VAL A 78 18.07 5.71 15.83
CA VAL A 78 18.46 4.64 14.88
C VAL A 78 19.43 3.67 15.55
N GLU A 79 20.47 4.16 16.22
CA GLU A 79 21.46 3.31 16.90
C GLU A 79 20.82 2.48 18.01
N LEU A 80 19.86 3.05 18.76
CA LEU A 80 19.08 2.29 19.73
C LEU A 80 18.31 1.12 19.09
N LEU A 81 17.72 1.33 17.91
CA LEU A 81 17.03 0.27 17.16
C LEU A 81 18.00 -0.80 16.64
N LYS A 82 19.22 -0.42 16.22
CA LYS A 82 20.28 -1.35 15.79
C LYS A 82 20.78 -2.21 16.95
N ILE A 83 21.06 -1.60 18.10
CA ILE A 83 21.48 -2.31 19.33
C ILE A 83 20.42 -3.34 19.74
N GLY A 84 19.14 -2.95 19.64
CA GLY A 84 18.02 -3.86 19.87
C GLY A 84 17.80 -4.93 18.80
N LYS A 85 18.62 -4.96 17.73
CA LYS A 85 18.46 -5.85 16.55
C LYS A 85 17.08 -5.75 15.91
N LEU A 86 16.47 -4.56 15.96
CA LEU A 86 15.13 -4.30 15.41
C LEU A 86 15.18 -3.80 13.97
N ILE A 87 16.33 -3.29 13.57
CA ILE A 87 16.70 -2.95 12.20
C ILE A 87 18.11 -3.48 11.94
N ASP A 88 18.48 -3.60 10.68
CA ASP A 88 19.81 -4.06 10.26
C ASP A 88 20.91 -3.11 10.79
N SER A 89 21.92 -3.67 11.45
CA SER A 89 23.05 -2.89 11.99
C SER A 89 23.90 -2.24 10.90
N SER A 90 23.90 -2.80 9.69
CA SER A 90 24.61 -2.26 8.53
C SER A 90 23.90 -1.07 7.88
N LEU A 91 22.63 -0.82 8.21
CA LEU A 91 21.84 0.20 7.55
C LEU A 91 22.33 1.62 7.92
N PRO A 92 22.67 2.47 6.94
CA PRO A 92 23.06 3.85 7.21
C PRO A 92 21.91 4.65 7.85
N ALA A 93 22.24 5.51 8.82
CA ALA A 93 21.22 6.26 9.57
C ALA A 93 20.41 7.21 8.67
N ASP A 94 21.02 7.77 7.63
CA ASP A 94 20.37 8.69 6.68
C ASP A 94 19.29 8.04 5.81
N LYS A 95 19.32 6.71 5.66
CA LYS A 95 18.26 5.93 4.99
C LYS A 95 17.01 5.79 5.87
N VAL A 96 17.17 5.84 7.19
CA VAL A 96 16.08 5.67 8.17
C VAL A 96 15.55 7.01 8.66
N THR A 97 16.42 8.00 8.85
CA THR A 97 16.03 9.35 9.27
C THR A 97 15.42 10.16 8.11
N ALA A 98 14.89 11.34 8.44
CA ALA A 98 14.33 12.27 7.46
C ALA A 98 15.36 13.27 6.87
N GLN A 99 16.65 13.21 7.27
CA GLN A 99 17.67 14.19 6.89
C GLN A 99 17.83 14.34 5.37
N ASN A 100 17.81 13.23 4.63
CA ASN A 100 17.98 13.20 3.17
C ASN A 100 16.65 13.05 2.41
N MET A 101 15.52 13.33 3.06
CA MET A 101 14.20 13.14 2.46
C MET A 101 13.90 14.22 1.42
N ARG A 102 13.73 13.80 0.17
CA ARG A 102 13.27 14.68 -0.90
C ARG A 102 11.75 14.63 -0.99
N GLY A 103 11.11 15.79 -0.89
CA GLY A 103 9.66 15.88 -1.05
C GLY A 103 8.88 15.34 0.15
N VAL A 104 9.03 15.97 1.32
CA VAL A 104 8.37 15.59 2.58
C VAL A 104 6.90 15.22 2.40
N ASP A 105 6.12 16.00 1.64
CA ASP A 105 4.71 15.66 1.53
C ASP A 105 4.36 14.59 0.49
N HIS A 106 5.31 14.19 -0.36
CA HIS A 106 5.20 12.91 -1.11
C HIS A 106 5.23 11.75 -0.13
N GLU A 107 6.21 11.75 0.78
CA GLU A 107 6.31 10.73 1.82
C GLU A 107 5.09 10.78 2.77
N LEU A 108 4.62 11.97 3.15
CA LEU A 108 3.39 12.07 3.95
C LEU A 108 2.16 11.52 3.21
N LEU A 109 2.04 11.73 1.89
CA LEU A 109 0.94 11.18 1.10
C LEU A 109 0.99 9.64 1.05
N VAL A 110 2.17 9.07 0.89
CA VAL A 110 2.37 7.61 0.96
C VAL A 110 2.05 7.09 2.37
N ASN A 111 2.50 7.79 3.41
CA ASN A 111 2.27 7.41 4.81
C ASN A 111 0.81 7.55 5.24
N ASP A 112 0.10 8.55 4.72
CA ASP A 112 -1.35 8.69 4.86
C ASP A 112 -2.04 7.43 4.31
N PHE A 113 -1.70 7.03 3.09
CA PHE A 113 -2.24 5.83 2.46
C PHE A 113 -1.92 4.55 3.26
N ARG A 114 -0.66 4.37 3.68
CA ARG A 114 -0.25 3.23 4.53
C ARG A 114 -1.05 3.18 5.83
N THR A 115 -1.28 4.34 6.45
CA THR A 115 -2.07 4.46 7.69
C THR A 115 -3.53 4.05 7.45
N GLN A 116 -4.11 4.38 6.30
CA GLN A 116 -5.47 3.93 5.95
C GLN A 116 -5.54 2.42 5.72
N LEU A 117 -4.50 1.81 5.13
CA LEU A 117 -4.43 0.35 4.99
C LEU A 117 -4.45 -0.34 6.35
N VAL A 118 -3.68 0.17 7.32
CA VAL A 118 -3.75 -0.34 8.70
C VAL A 118 -5.18 -0.23 9.22
N LYS A 119 -5.85 0.92 9.10
CA LYS A 119 -7.26 1.05 9.52
C LYS A 119 -8.19 0.04 8.84
N MET A 120 -7.99 -0.23 7.55
CA MET A 120 -8.80 -1.18 6.79
C MET A 120 -8.71 -2.60 7.37
N GLU A 121 -7.50 -3.06 7.72
CA GLU A 121 -7.29 -4.35 8.39
C GLU A 121 -7.97 -4.41 9.76
N GLN A 122 -8.04 -3.29 10.49
CA GLN A 122 -8.74 -3.21 11.78
C GLN A 122 -10.26 -3.30 11.63
N ILE A 123 -10.80 -2.72 10.55
CA ILE A 123 -12.24 -2.69 10.27
C ILE A 123 -12.70 -4.03 9.69
N VAL A 124 -11.85 -4.69 8.88
CA VAL A 124 -12.15 -5.98 8.25
C VAL A 124 -11.09 -7.00 8.68
N PRO A 125 -11.26 -7.67 9.83
CA PRO A 125 -10.26 -8.59 10.39
C PRO A 125 -9.94 -9.81 9.50
N ALA A 126 -10.81 -10.13 8.53
CA ALA A 126 -10.55 -11.17 7.54
C ALA A 126 -9.49 -10.76 6.49
N LEU A 127 -9.07 -9.50 6.48
CA LEU A 127 -7.97 -9.02 5.64
C LEU A 127 -6.65 -9.12 6.38
N SER A 128 -5.61 -9.52 5.66
CA SER A 128 -4.21 -9.40 6.05
C SER A 128 -3.52 -8.51 5.02
N ILE A 129 -2.95 -7.40 5.45
CA ILE A 129 -2.35 -6.41 4.55
C ILE A 129 -0.85 -6.30 4.79
N ARG A 130 -0.06 -6.52 3.74
CA ARG A 130 1.39 -6.33 3.76
C ARG A 130 1.75 -5.16 2.85
N PHE A 131 2.57 -4.25 3.34
CA PHE A 131 3.07 -3.10 2.57
C PHE A 131 4.60 -3.08 2.61
N TYR A 132 5.21 -3.01 1.45
CA TYR A 132 6.66 -2.93 1.24
C TYR A 132 6.97 -1.58 0.60
N SER A 133 7.82 -0.79 1.24
CA SER A 133 8.35 0.44 0.65
C SER A 133 9.83 0.23 0.30
N ALA A 134 10.33 0.98 -0.66
CA ALA A 134 11.76 1.02 -0.97
C ALA A 134 12.62 1.50 0.23
N ASN A 135 12.00 2.22 1.16
CA ASN A 135 12.63 2.84 2.30
C ASN A 135 12.42 2.04 3.61
N SER A 136 11.86 0.82 3.55
CA SER A 136 11.60 0.04 4.76
C SER A 136 12.93 -0.48 5.35
N PRO A 137 13.27 -0.14 6.60
CA PRO A 137 14.51 -0.58 7.24
C PRO A 137 14.48 -2.07 7.63
N ARG A 138 13.31 -2.73 7.52
CA ARG A 138 13.13 -4.14 7.87
C ARG A 138 13.39 -5.08 6.69
N LEU A 139 13.46 -4.55 5.48
CA LEU A 139 13.71 -5.35 4.30
C LEU A 139 15.21 -5.39 4.05
N ALA A 140 15.78 -6.60 4.03
CA ALA A 140 17.17 -6.81 3.68
C ALA A 140 17.44 -6.16 2.32
N HIS A 141 18.49 -5.34 2.27
CA HIS A 141 18.96 -4.81 1.00
C HIS A 141 19.56 -5.97 0.19
N GLY A 142 19.37 -5.95 -1.12
CA GLY A 142 20.01 -6.94 -1.98
C GLY A 142 21.54 -6.79 -1.93
N SER A 143 22.27 -7.76 -2.50
CA SER A 143 23.75 -7.78 -2.56
C SER A 143 24.41 -6.55 -3.18
N ASN A 144 23.64 -5.63 -3.76
CA ASN A 144 24.11 -4.42 -4.45
C ASN A 144 23.58 -3.11 -3.81
N ASP A 145 23.21 -3.11 -2.52
CA ASP A 145 22.59 -1.96 -1.83
C ASP A 145 21.30 -1.44 -2.52
N ARG A 146 20.68 -2.29 -3.34
CA ARG A 146 19.45 -1.94 -4.05
C ARG A 146 18.26 -2.15 -3.10
N PRO A 147 17.31 -1.19 -3.05
CA PRO A 147 16.07 -1.36 -2.33
C PRO A 147 15.37 -2.65 -2.74
N PHE A 148 14.73 -3.31 -1.79
CA PHE A 148 13.96 -4.51 -2.04
C PHE A 148 12.93 -4.33 -3.18
N VAL A 149 12.29 -3.16 -3.22
CA VAL A 149 11.24 -2.80 -4.19
C VAL A 149 11.82 -2.25 -5.51
N HIS A 150 13.12 -2.36 -5.75
CA HIS A 150 13.73 -1.91 -7.00
C HIS A 150 13.41 -2.87 -8.16
N GLU A 151 12.84 -2.35 -9.26
CA GLU A 151 12.48 -3.13 -10.44
C GLU A 151 13.35 -2.77 -11.64
N ARG A 152 13.66 -3.79 -12.43
CA ARG A 152 14.40 -3.67 -13.69
C ARG A 152 13.71 -4.48 -14.77
N VAL A 153 13.45 -3.82 -15.89
CA VAL A 153 12.94 -4.42 -17.12
C VAL A 153 14.06 -4.32 -18.15
N ASP A 154 14.66 -5.46 -18.48
CA ASP A 154 15.69 -5.51 -19.52
C ASP A 154 15.06 -5.26 -20.88
N SER A 155 15.78 -4.56 -21.77
CA SER A 155 15.32 -4.31 -23.14
C SER A 155 15.34 -5.60 -23.94
N ALA A 156 14.33 -5.82 -24.78
CA ALA A 156 14.22 -7.01 -25.63
C ALA A 156 15.46 -7.19 -26.54
N ASP A 157 16.07 -6.10 -26.95
CA ASP A 157 17.21 -6.07 -27.88
C ASP A 157 18.55 -6.43 -27.19
N GLY A 158 18.53 -6.83 -25.91
CA GLY A 158 19.73 -7.13 -25.14
C GLY A 158 20.59 -5.90 -24.83
N SER A 159 20.17 -4.70 -25.24
CA SER A 159 20.85 -3.46 -24.92
C SER A 159 20.92 -3.29 -23.39
N TYR A 160 22.05 -2.83 -22.86
CA TYR A 160 22.22 -2.48 -21.45
C TYR A 160 21.27 -1.39 -20.94
N ASP A 161 20.49 -0.78 -21.83
CA ASP A 161 19.56 0.32 -21.56
C ASP A 161 18.22 -0.15 -20.98
N GLY A 162 18.29 -1.11 -20.04
CA GLY A 162 17.13 -1.59 -19.30
C GLY A 162 16.43 -0.45 -18.57
N THR A 163 15.11 -0.50 -18.51
CA THR A 163 14.33 0.48 -17.75
C THR A 163 14.27 0.05 -16.29
N GLU A 164 14.99 0.78 -15.45
CA GLU A 164 14.91 0.65 -13.99
C GLU A 164 13.86 1.63 -13.43
N PHE A 165 13.05 1.17 -12.46
CA PHE A 165 12.09 2.01 -11.75
C PHE A 165 11.86 1.50 -10.33
N VAL A 166 11.43 2.39 -9.44
CA VAL A 166 11.13 2.07 -8.05
C VAL A 166 9.70 2.55 -7.75
N PRO A 167 8.74 1.63 -7.55
CA PRO A 167 7.42 1.97 -7.02
C PRO A 167 7.52 2.71 -5.69
N ASP A 168 6.57 3.62 -5.44
CA ASP A 168 6.43 4.22 -4.10
C ASP A 168 6.02 3.17 -3.04
N GLY A 169 5.34 2.11 -3.47
CA GLY A 169 5.11 0.95 -2.62
C GLY A 169 4.62 -0.28 -3.39
N VAL A 170 4.79 -1.44 -2.76
CA VAL A 170 4.18 -2.71 -3.19
C VAL A 170 3.37 -3.23 -2.04
N LEU A 171 2.12 -3.57 -2.29
CA LEU A 171 1.26 -4.10 -1.23
C LEU A 171 0.47 -5.32 -1.68
N ALA A 172 0.17 -6.17 -0.72
CA ALA A 172 -0.66 -7.34 -0.88
C ALA A 172 -1.80 -7.29 0.13
N ILE A 173 -3.03 -7.51 -0.36
CA ILE A 173 -4.22 -7.65 0.47
C ILE A 173 -4.67 -9.10 0.30
N THR A 174 -4.63 -9.86 1.39
CA THR A 174 -5.05 -11.25 1.43
C THR A 174 -6.34 -11.36 2.22
N HIS A 175 -7.39 -11.92 1.63
CA HIS A 175 -8.54 -12.37 2.40
C HIS A 175 -8.21 -13.75 2.98
N THR A 176 -8.04 -13.82 4.30
CA THR A 176 -7.54 -15.01 5.00
C THR A 176 -8.49 -16.19 4.85
N GLU A 177 -9.80 -15.97 4.98
CA GLU A 177 -10.81 -17.04 4.87
C GLU A 177 -10.97 -17.56 3.44
N LEU A 178 -10.83 -16.70 2.41
CA LEU A 178 -10.95 -17.10 1.01
C LEU A 178 -9.64 -17.62 0.42
N GLY A 179 -8.51 -17.44 1.12
CA GLY A 179 -7.18 -17.74 0.60
C GLY A 179 -6.82 -16.95 -0.67
N LYS A 180 -7.45 -15.78 -0.88
CA LYS A 180 -7.25 -14.97 -2.10
C LYS A 180 -6.36 -13.79 -1.80
N THR A 181 -5.29 -13.65 -2.58
CA THR A 181 -4.35 -12.52 -2.48
C THR A 181 -4.43 -11.63 -3.71
N LEU A 182 -4.55 -10.33 -3.48
CA LEU A 182 -4.48 -9.29 -4.48
C LEU A 182 -3.22 -8.45 -4.26
N ARG A 183 -2.41 -8.27 -5.31
CA ARG A 183 -1.24 -7.41 -5.27
C ARG A 183 -1.45 -6.11 -6.02
N PHE A 184 -0.91 -5.04 -5.45
CA PHE A 184 -0.89 -3.71 -6.02
C PHE A 184 0.52 -3.11 -6.01
N PHE A 185 0.84 -2.36 -7.05
CA PHE A 185 1.92 -1.38 -7.06
C PHE A 185 1.31 0.00 -6.82
N LEU A 186 1.93 0.80 -5.97
CA LEU A 186 1.51 2.15 -5.63
C LEU A 186 2.46 3.16 -6.29
N GLU A 187 1.86 4.18 -6.91
CA GLU A 187 2.54 5.37 -7.40
C GLU A 187 1.80 6.60 -6.87
N ALA A 188 2.45 7.40 -6.04
CA ALA A 188 1.94 8.65 -5.52
C ALA A 188 2.33 9.82 -6.43
N ASP A 189 1.37 10.70 -6.69
CA ASP A 189 1.53 11.81 -7.60
C ASP A 189 0.94 13.08 -7.00
N ARG A 190 1.85 14.00 -6.68
CA ARG A 190 1.56 15.27 -6.03
C ARG A 190 1.36 16.44 -6.99
N GLY A 191 1.12 16.15 -8.27
CA GLY A 191 0.93 17.21 -9.25
C GLY A 191 2.23 17.76 -9.83
N THR A 192 3.39 17.31 -9.33
CA THR A 192 4.71 17.79 -9.75
C THR A 192 5.20 17.11 -11.02
N GLU A 193 4.62 15.97 -11.40
CA GLU A 193 5.06 15.24 -12.60
C GLU A 193 4.35 15.79 -13.85
N PRO A 194 5.07 16.02 -14.96
CA PRO A 194 4.44 16.44 -16.21
C PRO A 194 3.58 15.30 -16.79
N ARG A 195 2.36 15.64 -17.24
CA ARG A 195 1.41 14.68 -17.85
C ARG A 195 1.92 14.17 -19.20
N ASN A 196 2.35 15.11 -20.04
CA ASN A 196 2.91 14.87 -21.37
C ASN A 196 4.27 15.56 -21.42
N SER A 197 5.30 14.88 -20.96
CA SER A 197 6.67 15.34 -21.22
C SER A 197 7.03 14.94 -22.65
N THR A 198 7.27 15.91 -23.53
CA THR A 198 7.82 15.67 -24.88
C THR A 198 9.28 15.24 -24.83
N ARG A 199 10.01 15.64 -23.79
CA ARG A 199 11.30 15.01 -23.45
C ARG A 199 11.03 13.63 -22.91
N HIS A 200 11.88 12.65 -23.20
CA HIS A 200 11.87 11.29 -22.61
C HIS A 200 12.09 11.31 -21.09
N ASN A 201 11.19 11.96 -20.36
CA ASN A 201 11.22 12.03 -18.93
C ASN A 201 10.69 10.70 -18.44
N ARG A 202 11.64 9.83 -18.05
CA ARG A 202 11.39 8.51 -17.47
C ARG A 202 10.43 8.55 -16.27
N ARG A 203 10.14 9.74 -15.71
CA ARG A 203 9.29 9.95 -14.53
C ARG A 203 7.81 10.16 -14.82
N GLY A 204 7.38 10.44 -16.05
CA GLY A 204 5.97 10.72 -16.33
C GLY A 204 5.06 9.51 -16.08
N ILE A 205 3.85 9.72 -15.56
CA ILE A 205 2.87 8.64 -15.28
C ILE A 205 2.65 7.73 -16.48
N ARG A 206 2.52 8.29 -17.70
CA ARG A 206 2.36 7.47 -18.90
C ARG A 206 3.54 6.51 -19.10
N GLN A 207 4.76 6.98 -18.88
CA GLN A 207 5.95 6.14 -18.98
C GLN A 207 5.97 5.08 -17.87
N ARG A 208 5.61 5.44 -16.62
CA ARG A 208 5.47 4.45 -15.54
C ARG A 208 4.49 3.34 -15.91
N ILE A 209 3.34 3.69 -16.47
CA ILE A 209 2.33 2.71 -16.92
C ILE A 209 2.87 1.81 -18.04
N LEU A 210 3.60 2.37 -19.02
CA LEU A 210 4.26 1.57 -20.06
C LEU A 210 5.33 0.64 -19.45
N ASN A 211 6.08 1.11 -18.45
CA ASN A 211 7.05 0.28 -17.73
C ASN A 211 6.38 -0.90 -17.02
N TYR A 212 5.25 -0.66 -16.34
CA TYR A 212 4.46 -1.73 -15.71
C TYR A 212 3.86 -2.70 -16.73
N GLN A 213 3.43 -2.23 -17.90
CA GLN A 213 2.96 -3.10 -18.98
C GLN A 213 4.06 -4.05 -19.43
N ARG A 214 5.28 -3.53 -19.67
CA ARG A 214 6.44 -4.37 -20.02
C ARG A 214 6.79 -5.32 -18.88
N TYR A 215 6.84 -4.83 -17.65
CA TYR A 215 7.08 -5.61 -16.44
C TYR A 215 6.08 -6.76 -16.26
N PHE A 216 4.83 -6.52 -16.64
CA PHE A 216 3.77 -7.53 -16.67
C PHE A 216 4.01 -8.58 -17.77
N ALA A 217 4.30 -8.14 -19.00
CA ALA A 217 4.51 -9.02 -20.14
C ALA A 217 5.64 -10.03 -19.94
N ILE A 218 6.71 -9.63 -19.23
CA ILE A 218 7.85 -10.52 -18.92
C ILE A 218 7.69 -11.26 -17.58
N GLU A 219 6.51 -11.21 -16.96
CA GLU A 219 6.17 -11.86 -15.69
C GLU A 219 7.13 -11.61 -14.50
N ARG A 220 7.98 -10.57 -14.56
CA ARG A 220 8.96 -10.24 -13.50
C ARG A 220 8.30 -10.05 -12.14
N TYR A 221 7.04 -9.65 -12.15
CA TYR A 221 6.21 -9.53 -10.97
C TYR A 221 6.12 -10.85 -10.17
N LYS A 222 6.28 -12.03 -10.77
CA LYS A 222 6.17 -13.31 -10.05
C LYS A 222 7.25 -13.48 -8.97
N ARG A 223 8.31 -12.66 -8.97
CA ARG A 223 9.30 -12.61 -7.87
C ARG A 223 8.65 -12.47 -6.48
N TYR A 224 7.50 -11.80 -6.40
CA TYR A 224 6.77 -11.58 -5.15
C TYR A 224 6.02 -12.83 -4.64
N GLU A 225 5.84 -13.88 -5.46
CA GLU A 225 5.19 -15.12 -5.03
C GLU A 225 5.96 -15.82 -3.91
N ARG A 226 7.30 -15.79 -3.94
CA ARG A 226 8.14 -16.35 -2.87
C ARG A 226 7.97 -15.60 -1.55
N ILE A 227 7.86 -14.28 -1.62
CA ILE A 227 7.74 -13.39 -0.46
C ILE A 227 6.34 -13.47 0.16
N LEU A 228 5.31 -13.58 -0.69
CA LEU A 228 3.91 -13.63 -0.28
C LEU A 228 3.43 -15.07 -0.03
N THR A 229 4.22 -16.06 -0.42
CA THR A 229 3.89 -17.49 -0.31
C THR A 229 2.54 -17.82 -0.97
N CYS A 230 2.30 -17.25 -2.15
CA CYS A 230 1.07 -17.44 -2.92
C CYS A 230 1.30 -17.31 -4.43
N GLU A 231 0.43 -17.93 -5.24
CA GLU A 231 0.42 -17.76 -6.70
C GLU A 231 -0.19 -16.40 -7.08
N LEU A 232 0.47 -15.65 -7.95
CA LEU A 232 0.04 -14.34 -8.42
C LEU A 232 -0.31 -14.40 -9.91
N ARG A 233 -1.57 -14.13 -10.22
CA ARG A 233 -2.07 -14.07 -11.61
C ARG A 233 -1.94 -12.71 -12.28
N GLY A 234 -1.18 -11.80 -11.67
CA GLY A 234 -1.01 -10.44 -12.17
C GLY A 234 -0.98 -9.41 -11.05
N PHE A 235 -1.23 -8.14 -11.40
CA PHE A 235 -1.29 -7.06 -10.43
C PHE A 235 -2.20 -5.93 -10.86
N ARG A 236 -2.36 -5.02 -9.91
CA ARG A 236 -3.04 -3.75 -10.07
C ARG A 236 -2.04 -2.62 -9.89
N LEU A 237 -2.17 -1.57 -10.69
CA LEU A 237 -1.44 -0.32 -10.47
C LEU A 237 -2.40 0.68 -9.83
N LEU A 238 -2.01 1.19 -8.67
CA LEU A 238 -2.71 2.23 -7.93
C LEU A 238 -1.96 3.54 -8.10
N ILE A 239 -2.65 4.53 -8.68
CA ILE A 239 -2.12 5.88 -8.75
C ILE A 239 -2.88 6.72 -7.73
N LEU A 240 -2.13 7.30 -6.80
CA LEU A 240 -2.63 8.12 -5.70
C LEU A 240 -2.37 9.59 -6.01
N THR A 241 -3.41 10.43 -5.99
CA THR A 241 -3.24 11.87 -6.21
C THR A 241 -4.15 12.70 -5.31
N GLU A 242 -3.68 13.88 -4.92
CA GLU A 242 -4.43 14.85 -4.11
C GLU A 242 -5.27 15.82 -4.97
N ASP A 243 -4.92 15.98 -6.26
CA ASP A 243 -5.59 16.91 -7.17
C ASP A 243 -6.73 16.22 -7.93
N ARG A 244 -7.96 16.70 -7.73
CA ARG A 244 -9.16 16.19 -8.40
C ARG A 244 -9.14 16.42 -9.91
N ALA A 245 -8.67 17.57 -10.37
CA ALA A 245 -8.59 17.87 -11.80
C ALA A 245 -7.61 16.90 -12.44
N ARG A 246 -6.47 16.68 -11.79
CA ARG A 246 -5.46 15.70 -12.20
C ARG A 246 -6.00 14.27 -12.20
N PHE A 247 -6.71 13.88 -11.15
CA PHE A 247 -7.41 12.60 -11.07
C PHE A 247 -8.38 12.39 -12.24
N ALA A 248 -9.28 13.35 -12.47
CA ALA A 248 -10.27 13.27 -13.53
C ALA A 248 -9.61 13.10 -14.90
N ALA A 249 -8.53 13.84 -15.12
CA ALA A 249 -7.84 13.89 -16.38
C ALA A 249 -6.95 12.65 -16.62
N LEU A 250 -6.40 12.04 -15.56
CA LEU A 250 -5.75 10.72 -15.64
C LEU A 250 -6.76 9.60 -15.92
N ALA A 251 -7.95 9.68 -15.33
CA ALA A 251 -9.00 8.68 -15.53
C ALA A 251 -9.62 8.73 -16.94
N GLN A 252 -9.73 9.91 -17.55
CA GLN A 252 -10.29 10.07 -18.91
C GLN A 252 -9.36 9.51 -20.01
N GLY A 253 -8.04 9.60 -19.82
CA GLY A 253 -7.09 9.40 -20.93
C GLY A 253 -6.65 7.97 -21.23
N GLN A 254 -7.09 6.95 -20.48
CA GLN A 254 -6.39 5.65 -20.49
C GLN A 254 -7.24 4.37 -20.31
N GLY A 255 -8.58 4.45 -20.39
CA GLY A 255 -9.43 3.27 -20.16
C GLY A 255 -9.23 2.66 -18.77
N ILE A 256 -9.05 3.53 -17.75
CA ILE A 256 -8.74 3.11 -16.37
C ILE A 256 -10.00 3.15 -15.51
N ALA A 257 -10.20 2.12 -14.69
CA ALA A 257 -11.31 2.06 -13.75
C ALA A 257 -11.09 3.08 -12.60
N ARG A 258 -12.17 3.79 -12.23
CA ARG A 258 -12.16 4.77 -11.14
C ARG A 258 -12.54 4.09 -9.82
N LEU A 259 -11.71 4.25 -8.80
CA LEU A 259 -12.06 3.89 -7.42
C LEU A 259 -12.12 5.16 -6.57
N ASN A 260 -13.33 5.54 -6.15
CA ASN A 260 -13.48 6.65 -5.25
C ASN A 260 -13.31 6.16 -3.81
N LEU A 261 -12.12 6.33 -3.23
CA LEU A 261 -11.93 6.25 -1.77
C LEU A 261 -12.48 7.54 -1.14
N LEU A 262 -13.81 7.70 -1.17
CA LEU A 262 -14.50 8.82 -0.55
C LEU A 262 -15.37 8.33 0.60
N GLY A 263 -15.05 8.80 1.81
CA GLY A 263 -16.06 8.95 2.84
C GLY A 263 -17.05 10.01 2.39
N ARG A 264 -18.32 9.66 2.13
CA ARG A 264 -19.41 10.66 2.06
C ARG A 264 -19.57 11.26 3.46
N GLN A 265 -19.12 12.50 3.67
CA GLN A 265 -19.69 13.29 4.76
C GLN A 265 -21.07 13.77 4.29
N ARG A 266 -22.13 13.34 4.96
CA ARG A 266 -23.40 14.09 4.94
C ARG A 266 -23.07 15.47 5.50
N GLU A 267 -23.37 16.51 4.74
CA GLU A 267 -23.48 17.86 5.29
C GLU A 267 -24.69 17.87 6.22
N GLU A 268 -24.51 17.41 7.45
CA GLU A 268 -25.46 17.70 8.51
C GLU A 268 -25.26 19.17 8.86
N SER A 269 -26.21 19.99 8.44
CA SER A 269 -26.34 21.39 8.86
C SER A 269 -26.49 21.41 10.39
N PHE A 270 -25.39 21.65 11.09
CA PHE A 270 -25.41 21.92 12.53
C PHE A 270 -25.92 23.35 12.74
N SER A 271 -27.15 23.47 13.25
CA SER A 271 -27.63 24.72 13.84
C SER A 271 -26.75 25.05 15.05
N PRO A 272 -26.20 26.27 15.16
CA PRO A 272 -25.35 26.64 16.28
C PRO A 272 -26.18 26.70 17.56
N VAL A 273 -25.93 25.77 18.48
CA VAL A 273 -26.35 25.91 19.89
C VAL A 273 -25.15 26.46 20.65
N ASP A 274 -25.35 27.63 21.26
CA ASP A 274 -24.43 28.34 22.16
C ASP A 274 -23.06 28.75 21.61
N GLY A 275 -23.03 29.83 20.82
CA GLY A 275 -22.05 30.95 20.83
C GLY A 275 -20.53 30.73 20.88
N LYS A 276 -20.03 29.50 21.00
CA LYS A 276 -18.61 29.14 21.11
C LYS A 276 -18.29 28.21 19.95
N GLN A 277 -17.76 28.77 18.88
CA GLN A 277 -17.18 27.97 17.80
C GLN A 277 -16.00 27.17 18.37
N LEU A 278 -16.25 25.89 18.67
CA LEU A 278 -15.16 24.94 18.87
C LEU A 278 -14.36 24.85 17.56
N PRO A 279 -13.02 24.75 17.63
CA PRO A 279 -12.20 24.57 16.44
C PRO A 279 -12.66 23.31 15.72
N GLN A 280 -13.23 23.47 14.52
CA GLN A 280 -13.64 22.32 13.73
C GLN A 280 -12.42 21.43 13.45
N PRO A 281 -12.51 20.11 13.66
CA PRO A 281 -11.45 19.20 13.28
C PRO A 281 -11.19 19.35 11.78
N ARG A 282 -9.91 19.46 11.39
CA ARG A 282 -9.56 19.50 9.96
C ARG A 282 -10.13 18.27 9.29
N GLN A 283 -10.85 18.48 8.18
CA GLN A 283 -11.35 17.37 7.38
C GLN A 283 -10.17 16.54 6.85
N PRO A 284 -10.28 15.20 6.82
CA PRO A 284 -9.26 14.35 6.24
C PRO A 284 -9.02 14.73 4.77
N ARG A 285 -7.76 14.68 4.33
CA ARG A 285 -7.42 14.90 2.91
C ARG A 285 -8.20 13.91 2.06
N ARG A 286 -8.83 14.39 0.99
CA ARG A 286 -9.53 13.52 0.03
C ARG A 286 -8.48 12.96 -0.93
N LEU A 287 -8.38 11.64 -0.98
CA LEU A 287 -7.44 10.92 -1.83
C LEU A 287 -8.18 10.39 -3.06
N GLY A 288 -7.67 10.69 -4.26
CA GLY A 288 -8.12 10.06 -5.49
C GLY A 288 -7.32 8.78 -5.75
N LEU A 289 -8.01 7.67 -6.03
CA LEU A 289 -7.38 6.38 -6.35
C LEU A 289 -7.77 5.92 -7.75
N ILE A 290 -6.77 5.77 -8.62
CA ILE A 290 -6.96 5.26 -9.97
C ILE A 290 -6.46 3.83 -10.01
N LEU A 291 -7.29 2.91 -10.50
CA LEU A 291 -6.97 1.49 -10.54
C LEU A 291 -6.87 0.99 -11.99
N LYS A 292 -5.66 0.58 -12.39
CA LYS A 292 -5.44 -0.14 -13.66
C LYS A 292 -5.17 -1.61 -13.39
N ARG A 293 -5.93 -2.50 -14.05
CA ARG A 293 -5.80 -3.96 -13.92
C ARG A 293 -4.90 -4.53 -15.02
N PHE A 294 -3.99 -5.43 -14.65
CA PHE A 294 -3.20 -6.24 -15.57
C PHE A 294 -3.53 -7.72 -15.32
N PRO A 295 -4.55 -8.28 -15.99
CA PRO A 295 -4.94 -9.68 -15.83
C PRO A 295 -3.99 -10.60 -16.63
N ALA A 296 -3.66 -11.78 -16.08
CA ALA A 296 -3.03 -12.87 -16.85
C ALA A 296 -3.78 -13.10 -18.17
N GLN A 297 -3.03 -13.17 -19.27
CA GLN A 297 -3.56 -13.68 -20.52
C GLN A 297 -3.98 -15.13 -20.30
N VAL A 298 -5.19 -15.46 -20.75
CA VAL A 298 -5.62 -16.85 -20.85
C VAL A 298 -4.96 -17.40 -22.12
N PRO A 299 -4.08 -18.42 -22.03
CA PRO A 299 -3.47 -19.01 -23.22
C PRO A 299 -4.58 -19.51 -24.15
N GLY A 300 -4.59 -19.04 -25.41
CA GLY A 300 -5.55 -19.49 -26.44
C GLY A 300 -6.51 -18.45 -27.00
N ARG A 301 -6.39 -17.15 -26.66
CA ARG A 301 -7.04 -16.06 -27.42
C ARG A 301 -5.96 -15.17 -28.05
N CYS A 302 -5.82 -15.25 -29.36
CA CYS A 302 -4.91 -14.40 -30.13
C CYS A 302 -5.34 -12.93 -30.04
N GLU A 303 -4.37 -12.06 -29.82
CA GLU A 303 -4.50 -10.62 -29.56
C GLU A 303 -4.40 -9.79 -30.86
N SER A 304 -4.74 -10.36 -32.02
CA SER A 304 -4.63 -9.70 -33.33
C SER A 304 -5.73 -8.68 -33.63
N ASP A 305 -6.84 -8.69 -32.89
CA ASP A 305 -8.02 -7.87 -33.23
C ASP A 305 -8.09 -6.53 -32.48
N PHE A 306 -7.12 -6.22 -31.61
CA PHE A 306 -7.18 -5.00 -30.77
C PHE A 306 -6.28 -3.85 -31.28
N TRP A 307 -5.46 -4.08 -32.30
CA TRP A 307 -4.54 -3.08 -32.86
C TRP A 307 -4.41 -3.22 -34.37
N HIS A 308 -5.45 -2.89 -35.13
CA HIS A 308 -5.41 -2.26 -36.46
C HIS A 308 -6.84 -2.23 -37.04
N SER A 309 -7.44 -1.03 -37.16
CA SER A 309 -8.59 -0.82 -38.04
C SER A 309 -8.27 0.29 -39.02
N SER A 310 -7.97 -0.11 -40.26
CA SER A 310 -8.15 0.69 -41.46
C SER A 310 -8.34 -0.28 -42.64
N CYS A 311 -9.54 -0.24 -43.23
CA CYS A 311 -9.97 -0.85 -44.51
C CYS A 311 -9.75 -2.38 -44.66
N SER A 312 -10.79 -3.22 -44.75
CA SER A 312 -11.68 -3.28 -45.92
C SER A 312 -12.82 -4.30 -45.69
N ARG A 313 -13.88 -4.17 -46.50
CA ARG A 313 -15.23 -4.74 -46.37
C ARG A 313 -15.29 -6.27 -46.47
N LEU A 314 -16.00 -6.92 -45.54
CA LEU A 314 -16.72 -8.18 -45.73
C LEU A 314 -18.04 -8.18 -44.92
N PRO A 315 -19.10 -8.90 -45.37
CA PRO A 315 -20.47 -8.76 -44.83
C PRO A 315 -20.68 -9.57 -43.53
N PRO A 316 -21.73 -9.26 -42.74
CA PRO A 316 -21.84 -9.72 -41.37
C PRO A 316 -22.38 -11.16 -41.27
N ARG A 317 -21.68 -12.02 -40.53
CA ARG A 317 -22.30 -13.18 -39.88
C ARG A 317 -22.93 -12.72 -38.57
N ARG A 318 -24.23 -12.98 -38.42
CA ARG A 318 -24.99 -12.70 -37.21
C ARG A 318 -24.55 -13.64 -36.08
N SER A 319 -24.10 -13.05 -34.98
CA SER A 319 -24.01 -13.67 -33.65
C SER A 319 -24.86 -12.82 -32.69
N PRO A 320 -25.47 -13.40 -31.64
CA PRO A 320 -26.47 -12.71 -30.82
C PRO A 320 -25.84 -11.60 -29.96
N PRO A 321 -26.61 -10.57 -29.57
CA PRO A 321 -26.09 -9.48 -28.77
C PRO A 321 -25.83 -9.97 -27.34
N PHE A 322 -24.58 -9.89 -26.90
CA PHE A 322 -24.26 -9.77 -25.49
C PHE A 322 -24.30 -8.29 -25.14
N ASP A 323 -25.34 -7.90 -24.40
CA ASP A 323 -25.49 -6.59 -23.78
C ASP A 323 -24.78 -6.64 -22.42
N GLU A 324 -23.62 -6.00 -22.31
CA GLU A 324 -23.00 -5.66 -21.02
C GLU A 324 -22.91 -4.14 -20.88
N SER A 325 -24.08 -3.51 -20.80
CA SER A 325 -24.27 -2.22 -20.14
C SER A 325 -24.89 -2.45 -18.76
N VAL A 326 -24.09 -2.88 -17.79
CA VAL A 326 -24.57 -2.97 -16.39
C VAL A 326 -24.28 -1.66 -15.68
N ASP A 327 -25.32 -0.82 -15.62
CA ASP A 327 -25.44 0.30 -14.70
C ASP A 327 -25.52 -0.23 -13.25
N LEU A 328 -24.58 0.17 -12.40
CA LEU A 328 -24.41 -0.38 -11.05
C LEU A 328 -25.01 0.55 -9.98
N ARG A 329 -26.05 0.07 -9.27
CA ARG A 329 -26.60 0.66 -8.04
C ARG A 329 -25.94 0.03 -6.79
N LEU A 330 -25.60 0.86 -5.80
CA LEU A 330 -24.98 0.49 -4.52
C LEU A 330 -26.04 0.29 -3.42
N GLY A 331 -25.86 -0.72 -2.57
CA GLY A 331 -26.67 -1.01 -1.38
C GLY A 331 -25.81 -1.05 -0.11
N SER A 332 -26.30 -0.45 0.97
CA SER A 332 -25.58 -0.23 2.25
C SER A 332 -25.64 -1.42 3.22
N LEU A 333 -24.60 -1.61 4.04
CA LEU A 333 -24.64 -2.44 5.24
C LEU A 333 -24.44 -1.59 6.50
N ASN A 334 -25.37 -1.68 7.45
CA ASN A 334 -25.38 -0.95 8.72
C ASN A 334 -24.99 -1.89 9.87
N LEU A 335 -24.06 -1.46 10.72
CA LEU A 335 -23.86 -2.02 12.05
C LEU A 335 -23.69 -0.88 13.06
N THR A 336 -24.62 -0.79 14.01
CA THR A 336 -24.60 0.16 15.14
C THR A 336 -24.31 -0.57 16.44
N GLY A 337 -23.36 -0.07 17.23
CA GLY A 337 -23.04 -0.56 18.57
C GLY A 337 -22.34 0.50 19.43
N VAL A 338 -23.15 1.36 20.05
CA VAL A 338 -22.98 2.15 21.28
C VAL A 338 -21.57 2.67 21.65
N GLY A 339 -21.37 3.98 21.50
CA GLY A 339 -20.27 4.73 22.14
C GLY A 339 -20.05 6.09 21.48
N ARG A 340 -20.47 7.17 22.15
CA ARG A 340 -20.64 8.53 21.61
C ARG A 340 -19.44 9.07 20.82
N GLY A 341 -19.73 9.60 19.63
CA GLY A 341 -18.94 10.64 18.97
C GLY A 341 -17.81 10.18 18.05
N LEU A 342 -18.09 9.28 17.08
CA LEU A 342 -17.15 8.98 16.01
C LEU A 342 -17.85 8.97 14.66
N HIS A 343 -17.33 9.78 13.74
CA HIS A 343 -17.80 9.89 12.36
C HIS A 343 -17.71 8.53 11.64
N GLN A 344 -18.81 8.13 11.02
CA GLN A 344 -18.88 7.00 10.10
C GLN A 344 -18.08 7.32 8.83
N VAL A 345 -17.26 6.37 8.37
CA VAL A 345 -16.50 6.47 7.11
C VAL A 345 -16.82 5.23 6.27
N PRO A 346 -17.51 5.35 5.13
CA PRO A 346 -17.64 4.23 4.20
C PRO A 346 -16.29 3.98 3.50
N VAL A 347 -15.81 2.74 3.56
CA VAL A 347 -14.67 2.25 2.79
C VAL A 347 -15.22 1.43 1.62
N GLY A 348 -14.77 1.70 0.39
CA GLY A 348 -15.16 0.99 -0.83
C GLY A 348 -14.64 -0.45 -0.91
N ILE A 349 -15.03 -1.29 0.04
CA ILE A 349 -14.70 -2.72 0.12
C ILE A 349 -15.41 -3.51 -0.99
N GLU A 350 -16.57 -3.02 -1.45
CA GLU A 350 -17.44 -3.73 -2.39
C GLU A 350 -16.77 -4.06 -3.73
N ASP A 351 -15.87 -3.21 -4.25
CA ASP A 351 -15.16 -3.49 -5.50
C ASP A 351 -14.11 -4.60 -5.34
N ILE A 352 -13.50 -4.70 -4.15
CA ILE A 352 -12.55 -5.76 -3.80
C ILE A 352 -13.30 -7.08 -3.61
N GLU A 353 -14.41 -7.06 -2.87
CA GLU A 353 -15.27 -8.23 -2.68
C GLU A 353 -15.90 -8.71 -3.99
N ARG A 354 -16.35 -7.80 -4.85
CA ARG A 354 -16.96 -8.17 -6.14
C ARG A 354 -15.95 -8.88 -7.03
N ASP A 355 -14.70 -8.43 -7.08
CA ASP A 355 -13.66 -9.12 -7.84
C ASP A 355 -13.31 -10.50 -7.26
N TRP A 356 -13.54 -10.72 -5.96
CA TRP A 356 -13.47 -12.05 -5.35
C TRP A 356 -14.71 -12.92 -5.64
N ARG A 357 -15.90 -12.32 -5.74
CA ARG A 357 -17.19 -13.02 -5.94
C ARG A 357 -17.44 -13.41 -7.40
N CYS A 358 -17.02 -12.61 -8.39
CA CYS A 358 -17.17 -12.91 -9.83
C CYS A 358 -16.36 -14.13 -10.33
N ARG A 359 -15.74 -14.90 -9.43
CA ARG A 359 -14.84 -16.02 -9.76
C ARG A 359 -15.07 -17.23 -8.86
N ARG A 360 -16.34 -17.59 -8.62
CA ARG A 360 -16.63 -18.99 -8.27
C ARG A 360 -16.55 -19.81 -9.57
N PRO A 361 -15.79 -20.91 -9.62
CA PRO A 361 -16.02 -21.89 -10.67
C PRO A 361 -17.47 -22.36 -10.53
N SER A 362 -18.26 -22.21 -11.58
CA SER A 362 -19.55 -22.90 -11.71
C SER A 362 -19.29 -24.39 -11.48
N GLY A 363 -19.86 -24.93 -10.41
CA GLY A 363 -19.60 -26.29 -9.96
C GLY A 363 -19.80 -27.28 -11.10
N GLY A 364 -18.74 -27.97 -11.47
CA GLY A 364 -18.83 -29.14 -12.34
C GLY A 364 -19.73 -30.17 -11.65
N GLN A 365 -20.74 -30.63 -12.38
CA GLN A 365 -21.54 -31.80 -12.04
C GLN A 365 -20.60 -32.96 -11.69
N ARG A 366 -20.73 -33.50 -10.48
CA ARG A 366 -20.05 -34.73 -10.07
C ARG A 366 -20.83 -35.90 -10.67
N HIS A 367 -20.29 -36.53 -11.71
CA HIS A 367 -20.66 -37.91 -12.02
C HIS A 367 -20.01 -38.83 -10.98
N GLY A 368 -20.84 -39.66 -10.35
CA GLY A 368 -20.41 -40.65 -9.38
C GLY A 368 -19.79 -41.87 -10.05
N HIS A 369 -18.90 -42.55 -9.31
CA HIS A 369 -18.74 -44.01 -9.27
C HIS A 369 -17.72 -44.40 -8.16
N PRO A 370 -17.66 -45.68 -7.75
CA PRO A 370 -17.82 -46.05 -6.35
C PRO A 370 -16.52 -46.47 -5.65
N ALA A 371 -16.71 -46.75 -4.36
CA ALA A 371 -15.71 -47.11 -3.36
C ALA A 371 -14.77 -48.27 -3.74
N THR A 372 -13.50 -48.09 -3.39
CA THR A 372 -12.64 -49.18 -2.92
C THR A 372 -11.82 -48.73 -1.72
N SER A 373 -11.90 -49.57 -0.70
CA SER A 373 -11.22 -49.56 0.59
C SER A 373 -9.72 -49.79 0.45
N GLY A 374 -8.92 -49.04 1.22
CA GLY A 374 -7.49 -49.30 1.39
C GLY A 374 -6.90 -48.42 2.48
N GLY A 375 -6.95 -48.89 3.73
CA GLY A 375 -6.33 -48.21 4.87
C GLY A 375 -4.81 -48.32 4.82
N VAL A 376 -4.13 -47.19 4.99
CA VAL A 376 -2.69 -47.14 5.29
C VAL A 376 -2.50 -46.19 6.46
N ARG A 377 -1.96 -46.73 7.56
CA ARG A 377 -1.54 -46.00 8.76
C ARG A 377 -0.37 -45.09 8.41
N CYS A 378 -0.49 -43.79 8.66
CA CYS A 378 0.64 -42.88 8.68
C CYS A 378 1.30 -42.94 10.07
N SER A 379 2.52 -43.48 10.11
CA SER A 379 3.43 -43.34 11.24
C SER A 379 3.97 -41.91 11.30
N VAL A 380 3.90 -41.32 12.49
CA VAL A 380 4.55 -40.07 12.88
C VAL A 380 6.07 -40.27 12.79
N THR A 381 6.75 -39.46 12.00
CA THR A 381 8.21 -39.35 12.00
C THR A 381 8.62 -37.97 12.48
N ASP A 382 9.53 -37.99 13.44
CA ASP A 382 10.04 -36.88 14.22
C ASP A 382 10.65 -35.74 13.40
N SER A 383 10.48 -34.53 13.95
CA SER A 383 11.17 -33.32 13.51
C SER A 383 12.66 -33.39 13.88
N PRO A 384 13.60 -33.03 12.98
CA PRO A 384 14.99 -32.94 13.36
C PRO A 384 15.25 -31.69 14.21
N VAL A 385 15.72 -31.95 15.43
CA VAL A 385 16.37 -30.99 16.33
C VAL A 385 17.59 -30.39 15.63
N LEU A 386 17.55 -29.10 15.33
CA LEU A 386 18.72 -28.31 14.97
C LEU A 386 19.61 -28.18 16.21
N ARG A 387 20.75 -28.88 16.20
CA ARG A 387 21.81 -28.77 17.20
C ARG A 387 22.57 -27.46 17.02
N ASP A 388 22.88 -26.84 18.15
CA ASP A 388 23.74 -25.68 18.29
C ASP A 388 25.14 -25.92 17.68
N ALA A 389 25.62 -24.94 16.91
CA ALA A 389 27.01 -24.85 16.50
C ALA A 389 27.79 -24.02 17.55
N PRO A 390 28.99 -24.44 17.98
CA PRO A 390 29.77 -23.72 18.98
C PRO A 390 30.40 -22.44 18.40
N SER A 391 30.32 -21.36 19.16
CA SER A 391 31.01 -20.10 18.91
C SER A 391 32.54 -20.28 18.93
N PRO A 392 33.29 -19.71 17.97
CA PRO A 392 34.74 -19.61 18.10
C PRO A 392 35.07 -18.46 19.05
N GLY A 393 35.73 -18.79 20.17
CA GLY A 393 36.33 -17.81 21.06
C GLY A 393 37.55 -17.15 20.41
N PHE A 394 37.70 -15.85 20.63
CA PHE A 394 38.94 -15.12 20.38
C PHE A 394 39.50 -14.60 21.70
N VAL A 395 40.80 -14.85 21.86
CA VAL A 395 41.74 -14.25 22.82
C VAL A 395 41.99 -12.80 22.43
#